data_AF-A0A8R1V4Y3-F1
#
_entry.id   AF-A0A8R1V4Y3-F1
#
_cell.length_a   1.000
_cell.length_b   1.000
_cell.length_c   1.000
_cell.angle_alpha   90.00
_cell.angle_beta   90.00
_cell.angle_gamma   90.00
#
_symmetry.space_group_name_H-M   'P 1'
#
loop_
_entity.id
_entity.type
_entity.pdbx_description
1 polymer ?
#
loop_
_entity_poly.entity_id
_entity_poly.type
_entity_poly.pdbx_seq_one_letter_code
_entity_poly.pdbx_strand_id
1 'polypeptide(L)'
;MSRKRTRDEVDCEGAKRGVWLVKVPKYLSDIWEANAGSDVGRLNISASNNGKTVVKLKNRQGLIMPDNMEGATAKGGSIPEEHSFIIGDIVNQTMVVLGEDKKGLNEDINIRTGSLSLEGRVVKRAECRPPDSLAYLKMKIGHIEKSGQPKRHIQTIDKAAVKYKPVTMHDEDIARMKQKKEGIKTVRMDKDVLRQNIFMAFEKHEYYRLQDLQQLMNQPASYVKEILQEIAVYNSQPPHKSMWNLKPEYRSYST
;
A
#
# COMPACT_ATOMS: atom_id res chain seq x y z
N MET A 1 47.75 -9.99 -1.64
CA MET A 1 46.42 -9.39 -1.41
C MET A 1 46.48 -7.92 -1.81
N SER A 2 45.97 -7.57 -2.99
CA SER A 2 46.00 -6.19 -3.48
C SER A 2 44.91 -5.38 -2.76
N ARG A 3 45.32 -4.31 -2.05
CA ARG A 3 44.40 -3.37 -1.41
C ARG A 3 43.55 -2.71 -2.49
N LYS A 4 42.23 -2.96 -2.50
CA LYS A 4 41.26 -2.20 -3.31
C LYS A 4 41.45 -0.72 -2.96
N ARG A 5 42.01 0.06 -3.89
CA ARG A 5 42.07 1.52 -3.79
C ARG A 5 40.63 2.03 -3.73
N THR A 6 40.32 2.84 -2.72
CA THR A 6 39.06 3.57 -2.66
C THR A 6 39.01 4.53 -3.84
N ARG A 7 37.87 4.55 -4.55
CA ARG A 7 37.56 5.50 -5.64
C ARG A 7 37.16 6.84 -5.01
N ASP A 8 38.12 7.51 -4.36
CA ASP A 8 37.92 8.86 -3.80
C ASP A 8 38.33 9.96 -4.81
N GLU A 9 38.53 9.58 -6.07
CA GLU A 9 38.95 10.48 -7.14
C GLU A 9 37.72 11.18 -7.75
N VAL A 10 37.79 12.51 -7.83
CA VAL A 10 36.73 13.35 -8.41
C VAL A 10 37.14 13.72 -9.82
N ASP A 11 36.31 13.37 -10.80
CA ASP A 11 36.51 13.82 -12.18
C ASP A 11 36.29 15.34 -12.26
N CYS A 12 37.27 16.05 -12.80
CA CYS A 12 37.30 17.51 -12.86
C CYS A 12 37.26 18.05 -14.30
N GLU A 13 37.03 17.21 -15.31
CA GLU A 13 37.00 17.65 -16.73
C GLU A 13 35.96 18.75 -16.97
N GLY A 14 34.78 18.63 -16.35
CA GLY A 14 33.69 19.59 -16.46
C GLY A 14 33.95 20.93 -15.75
N ALA A 15 35.01 21.10 -14.97
CA ALA A 15 35.26 22.32 -14.18
C ALA A 15 35.38 23.61 -15.01
N LYS A 16 35.78 23.50 -16.27
CA LYS A 16 35.88 24.64 -17.19
C LYS A 16 34.52 25.05 -17.77
N ARG A 17 33.50 24.18 -17.69
CA ARG A 17 32.16 24.42 -18.25
C ARG A 17 31.43 25.48 -17.43
N GLY A 18 30.92 26.51 -18.11
CA GLY A 18 30.02 27.49 -17.51
C GLY A 18 28.58 26.99 -17.53
N VAL A 19 27.92 26.97 -16.37
CA VAL A 19 26.50 26.57 -16.24
C VAL A 19 25.66 27.70 -15.66
N TRP A 20 24.35 27.70 -15.97
CA TRP A 20 23.41 28.68 -15.43
C TRP A 20 22.60 28.05 -14.31
N LEU A 21 22.42 28.77 -13.21
CA LEU A 21 21.54 28.38 -12.11
C LEU A 21 20.22 29.13 -12.23
N VAL A 22 19.13 28.42 -12.49
CA VAL A 22 17.80 29.00 -12.66
C VAL A 22 16.89 28.57 -11.52
N LYS A 23 16.33 29.55 -10.80
CA LYS A 23 15.23 29.32 -9.86
C LYS A 23 13.91 29.29 -10.63
N VAL A 24 13.14 28.21 -10.49
CA VAL A 24 11.90 27.98 -11.24
C VAL A 24 10.71 27.83 -10.28
N PRO A 25 9.52 28.35 -10.61
CA PRO A 25 8.29 28.09 -9.85
C PRO A 25 7.96 26.59 -9.73
N LYS A 26 7.47 26.15 -8.57
CA LYS A 26 7.17 24.72 -8.28
C LYS A 26 6.25 24.08 -9.31
N TYR A 27 5.24 24.83 -9.73
CA TYR A 27 4.26 24.38 -10.71
C TYR A 27 4.90 24.04 -12.08
N LEU A 28 5.97 24.75 -12.48
CA LEU A 28 6.74 24.43 -13.70
C LEU A 28 7.63 23.20 -13.49
N SER A 29 8.25 23.03 -12.32
CA SER A 29 9.05 21.82 -12.06
C SER A 29 8.18 20.57 -12.12
N ASP A 30 6.96 20.63 -11.58
CA ASP A 30 6.04 19.49 -11.58
C ASP A 30 5.61 19.12 -13.01
N ILE A 31 5.42 20.10 -13.89
CA ILE A 31 5.15 19.86 -15.32
C ILE A 31 6.37 19.23 -16.00
N TRP A 32 7.58 19.74 -15.74
CA TRP A 32 8.79 19.19 -16.36
C TRP A 32 9.09 17.76 -15.89
N GLU A 33 8.80 17.45 -14.62
CA GLU A 33 8.89 16.08 -14.08
C GLU A 33 7.89 15.15 -14.79
N ALA A 34 6.64 15.58 -14.99
CA ALA A 34 5.62 14.81 -15.71
C ALA A 34 5.95 14.60 -17.21
N ASN A 35 6.80 15.45 -17.78
CA ASN A 35 7.20 15.41 -19.19
C ASN A 35 8.70 15.07 -19.35
N ALA A 36 9.29 14.38 -18.37
CA ALA A 36 10.70 14.02 -18.38
C ALA A 36 11.08 13.20 -19.64
N GLY A 37 12.20 13.58 -20.27
CA GLY A 37 12.66 12.95 -21.52
C GLY A 37 12.02 13.53 -22.79
N SER A 38 11.10 14.49 -22.67
CA SER A 38 10.51 15.20 -23.82
C SER A 38 10.88 16.69 -23.83
N ASP A 39 10.70 17.34 -24.98
CA ASP A 39 10.89 18.78 -25.12
C ASP A 39 9.76 19.55 -24.41
N VAL A 40 10.14 20.33 -23.39
CA VAL A 40 9.23 21.10 -22.52
C VAL A 40 8.99 22.54 -23.02
N GLY A 41 9.82 23.08 -23.91
CA GLY A 41 9.68 24.46 -24.36
C GLY A 41 10.97 25.05 -24.94
N ARG A 42 10.88 26.32 -25.35
CA ARG A 42 11.98 27.04 -26.00
C ARG A 42 12.40 28.27 -25.20
N LEU A 43 13.71 28.40 -25.00
CA LEU A 43 14.30 29.59 -24.40
C LEU A 43 14.65 30.60 -25.50
N ASN A 44 14.07 31.79 -25.44
CA ASN A 44 14.37 32.90 -26.33
C ASN A 44 15.25 33.92 -25.60
N ILE A 45 16.47 34.10 -26.11
CA ILE A 45 17.46 35.05 -25.57
C ILE A 45 17.58 36.17 -26.59
N SER A 46 17.11 37.35 -26.22
CA SER A 46 17.15 38.55 -27.07
C SER A 46 18.00 39.64 -26.41
N ALA A 47 18.87 40.28 -27.18
CA ALA A 47 19.57 41.48 -26.74
C ALA A 47 18.64 42.68 -26.95
N SER A 48 18.29 43.37 -25.88
CA SER A 48 17.55 44.63 -25.99
C SER A 48 18.48 45.74 -26.48
N ASN A 49 17.93 46.74 -27.18
CA ASN A 49 18.65 47.91 -27.68
C ASN A 49 19.43 48.67 -26.59
N ASN A 50 19.07 48.51 -25.32
CA ASN A 50 19.74 49.13 -24.17
C ASN A 50 20.89 48.28 -23.60
N GLY A 51 21.36 47.24 -24.31
CA GLY A 51 22.41 46.33 -23.85
C GLY A 51 21.99 45.34 -22.75
N LYS A 52 20.71 45.38 -22.34
CA LYS A 52 20.15 44.42 -21.37
C LYS A 52 19.69 43.15 -22.08
N THR A 53 20.20 42.00 -21.64
CA THR A 53 19.74 40.70 -22.14
C THR A 53 18.37 40.37 -21.56
N VAL A 54 17.38 40.15 -22.43
CA VAL A 54 16.03 39.72 -22.07
C VAL A 54 15.89 38.25 -22.43
N VAL A 55 15.68 37.43 -21.40
CA VAL A 55 15.50 35.98 -21.54
C VAL A 55 14.06 35.64 -21.22
N LYS A 56 13.39 34.93 -22.14
CA LYS A 56 12.03 34.45 -21.98
C LYS A 56 11.96 32.96 -22.28
N LEU A 57 11.23 32.22 -21.48
CA LEU A 57 10.89 30.82 -21.75
C LEU A 57 9.47 30.78 -22.32
N LYS A 58 9.29 30.11 -23.45
CA LYS A 58 7.99 29.80 -24.02
C LYS A 58 7.72 28.30 -23.87
N ASN A 59 6.68 27.95 -23.13
CA ASN A 59 6.28 26.56 -22.94
C ASN A 59 5.71 25.97 -24.24
N ARG A 60 5.93 24.67 -24.44
CA ARG A 60 5.30 23.93 -25.53
C ARG A 60 3.80 23.75 -25.27
N GLN A 61 3.00 23.79 -26.32
CA GLN A 61 1.57 23.45 -26.23
C GLN A 61 1.37 21.93 -26.13
N GLY A 62 0.39 21.49 -25.34
CA GLY A 62 0.05 20.07 -25.17
C GLY A 62 0.94 19.30 -24.20
N LEU A 63 1.59 19.97 -23.25
CA LEU A 63 2.30 19.30 -22.17
C LEU A 63 1.34 18.52 -21.27
N ILE A 64 1.79 17.36 -20.79
CA ILE A 64 1.03 16.55 -19.82
C ILE A 64 0.97 17.32 -18.50
N MET A 65 -0.24 17.44 -17.97
CA MET A 65 -0.53 18.15 -16.74
C MET A 65 -0.50 17.16 -15.56
N PRO A 66 0.23 17.44 -14.48
CA PRO A 66 0.22 16.56 -13.31
C PRO A 66 -1.11 16.63 -12.55
N ASP A 67 -1.56 15.52 -11.95
CA ASP A 67 -2.82 15.38 -11.19
C ASP A 67 -3.01 16.43 -10.08
N ASN A 68 -1.91 16.89 -9.50
CA ASN A 68 -1.94 17.94 -8.50
C ASN A 68 -2.47 19.28 -9.03
N MET A 69 -2.45 19.48 -10.35
CA MET A 69 -2.79 20.70 -11.06
C MET A 69 -4.17 20.71 -11.72
N GLU A 70 -4.84 19.56 -11.90
CA GLU A 70 -6.15 19.47 -12.58
C GLU A 70 -7.24 20.33 -11.90
N GLY A 71 -7.18 20.46 -10.57
CA GLY A 71 -8.11 21.33 -9.83
C GLY A 71 -7.81 22.82 -9.95
N ALA A 72 -6.58 23.21 -10.32
CA ALA A 72 -6.17 24.61 -10.45
C ALA A 72 -6.58 25.23 -11.80
N THR A 73 -6.75 24.40 -12.83
CA THR A 73 -7.30 24.81 -14.13
C THR A 73 -8.83 24.86 -14.13
N ALA A 74 -9.49 24.09 -13.24
CA ALA A 74 -10.94 24.06 -13.10
C ALA A 74 -11.58 25.41 -12.70
N LYS A 75 -10.83 26.31 -12.04
CA LYS A 75 -11.30 27.67 -11.68
C LYS A 75 -10.97 28.75 -12.73
N GLY A 76 -10.79 28.35 -14.00
CA GLY A 76 -10.50 29.25 -15.11
C GLY A 76 -9.11 29.90 -15.05
N GLY A 77 -8.18 29.30 -14.29
CA GLY A 77 -6.76 29.62 -14.35
C GLY A 77 -6.08 28.80 -15.44
N SER A 78 -5.16 29.38 -16.19
CA SER A 78 -4.33 28.65 -17.16
C SER A 78 -2.86 28.77 -16.79
N ILE A 79 -2.05 27.78 -17.17
CA ILE A 79 -0.60 27.92 -17.09
C ILE A 79 -0.19 29.01 -18.08
N PRO A 80 0.64 29.98 -17.64
CA PRO A 80 1.21 30.93 -18.56
C PRO A 80 2.04 30.28 -19.66
N GLU A 81 1.84 30.74 -20.90
CA GLU A 81 2.62 30.28 -22.04
C GLU A 81 4.05 30.81 -22.02
N GLU A 82 4.26 32.00 -21.47
CA GLU A 82 5.55 32.68 -21.44
C GLU A 82 5.97 33.06 -20.01
N HIS A 83 7.26 32.89 -19.72
CA HIS A 83 7.89 33.26 -18.47
C HIS A 83 9.11 34.12 -18.72
N SER A 84 9.30 35.16 -17.92
CA SER A 84 10.45 36.06 -18.02
C SER A 84 11.54 35.66 -17.04
N PHE A 85 12.80 35.85 -17.40
CA PHE A 85 13.94 35.52 -16.54
C PHE A 85 14.61 36.82 -16.09
N ILE A 86 14.74 36.98 -14.78
CA ILE A 86 15.53 38.06 -14.19
C ILE A 86 16.94 37.51 -13.98
N ILE A 87 17.89 37.96 -14.78
CA ILE A 87 19.30 37.58 -14.66
C ILE A 87 19.90 38.36 -13.49
N GLY A 88 20.50 37.64 -12.54
CA GLY A 88 21.28 38.19 -11.45
C GLY A 88 22.75 37.82 -11.61
N ASP A 89 23.63 38.74 -11.25
CA ASP A 89 25.05 38.47 -11.15
C ASP A 89 25.38 37.74 -9.85
N ILE A 90 26.40 36.89 -9.91
CA ILE A 90 26.89 36.14 -8.76
C ILE A 90 28.07 36.94 -8.22
N VAL A 91 27.86 37.62 -7.11
CA VAL A 91 28.88 38.47 -6.45
C VAL A 91 29.24 37.82 -5.12
N ASN A 92 30.53 37.80 -4.78
CA ASN A 92 31.07 37.29 -3.51
C ASN A 92 30.81 35.80 -3.22
N GLN A 93 30.44 35.01 -4.23
CA GLN A 93 30.21 33.56 -4.09
C GLN A 93 30.71 32.82 -5.32
N THR A 94 31.34 31.65 -5.11
CA THR A 94 31.69 30.72 -6.18
C THR A 94 30.83 29.47 -6.02
N MET A 95 30.00 29.18 -7.01
CA MET A 95 29.15 28.00 -7.01
C MET A 95 29.62 27.02 -8.09
N VAL A 96 29.62 25.74 -7.76
CA VAL A 96 30.03 24.64 -8.62
C VAL A 96 28.99 23.52 -8.50
N VAL A 97 28.71 22.83 -9.61
CA VAL A 97 27.80 21.70 -9.66
C VAL A 97 28.60 20.41 -9.54
N LEU A 98 28.21 19.57 -8.58
CA LEU A 98 28.76 18.24 -8.38
C LEU A 98 27.72 17.20 -8.81
N GLY A 99 28.16 16.23 -9.59
CA GLY A 99 27.40 15.06 -10.01
C GLY A 99 27.84 13.82 -9.23
N GLU A 100 26.88 12.96 -8.91
CA GLU A 100 27.16 11.63 -8.36
C GLU A 100 26.47 10.61 -9.28
N ASP A 101 27.26 9.79 -10.00
CA ASP A 101 26.71 8.68 -10.76
C ASP A 101 26.59 7.43 -9.89
N LYS A 102 25.36 6.92 -9.79
CA LYS A 102 24.98 5.73 -9.00
C LYS A 102 24.69 4.51 -9.88
N LYS A 103 24.81 4.64 -11.21
CA LYS A 103 24.55 3.54 -12.16
C LYS A 103 25.66 2.48 -12.02
N GLY A 104 25.40 1.48 -11.19
CA GLY A 104 26.33 0.37 -10.93
C GLY A 104 26.48 -0.04 -9.47
N LEU A 105 25.69 0.52 -8.55
CA LEU A 105 25.68 0.14 -7.13
C LEU A 105 24.35 -0.51 -6.74
N ASN A 106 24.42 -1.59 -5.95
CA ASN A 106 23.25 -2.23 -5.34
C ASN A 106 22.57 -1.26 -4.35
N GLU A 107 21.27 -1.45 -4.11
CA GLU A 107 20.35 -0.52 -3.42
C GLU A 107 20.75 -0.14 -1.97
N ASP A 108 21.74 -0.80 -1.37
CA ASP A 108 22.10 -0.69 0.05
C ASP A 108 23.48 -0.06 0.33
N ILE A 109 23.82 1.09 -0.26
CA ILE A 109 25.13 1.71 0.05
C ILE A 109 25.04 3.23 0.26
N ASN A 110 25.63 3.67 1.38
CA ASN A 110 25.82 5.05 1.82
C ASN A 110 26.34 5.98 0.69
N ILE A 111 26.06 7.28 0.83
CA ILE A 111 26.34 8.44 -0.07
C ILE A 111 27.80 8.58 -0.59
N ARG A 112 28.73 7.66 -0.26
CA ARG A 112 30.16 7.76 -0.56
C ARG A 112 30.68 6.73 -1.57
N THR A 113 29.81 6.10 -2.35
CA THR A 113 30.22 5.02 -3.26
C THR A 113 29.90 5.25 -4.73
N GLY A 114 29.20 6.33 -5.08
CA GLY A 114 29.04 6.77 -6.47
C GLY A 114 30.32 7.38 -7.06
N SER A 115 30.43 7.39 -8.39
CA SER A 115 31.51 8.11 -9.06
C SER A 115 31.22 9.61 -9.00
N LEU A 116 32.15 10.39 -8.44
CA LEU A 116 32.00 11.84 -8.27
C LEU A 116 32.58 12.58 -9.49
N SER A 117 31.79 13.50 -10.05
CA SER A 117 32.20 14.37 -11.14
C SER A 117 31.89 15.84 -10.83
N LEU A 118 32.68 16.74 -11.38
CA LEU A 118 32.48 18.17 -11.31
C LEU A 118 31.95 18.65 -12.68
N GLU A 119 30.66 18.97 -12.72
CA GLU A 119 29.89 19.20 -13.96
C GLU A 119 30.06 20.62 -14.53
N GLY A 120 30.41 21.59 -13.67
CA GLY A 120 30.70 22.95 -14.11
C GLY A 120 30.61 24.02 -13.04
N ARG A 121 31.13 25.20 -13.37
CA ARG A 121 31.07 26.40 -12.54
C ARG A 121 29.86 27.24 -12.92
N VAL A 122 29.09 27.68 -11.93
CA VAL A 122 27.92 28.53 -12.18
C VAL A 122 28.40 29.93 -12.56
N VAL A 123 28.07 30.38 -13.78
CA VAL A 123 28.48 31.69 -14.32
C VAL A 123 27.40 32.75 -14.22
N LYS A 124 26.13 32.35 -14.24
CA LYS A 124 24.97 33.25 -14.14
C LYS A 124 23.89 32.62 -13.27
N ARG A 125 23.20 33.46 -12.51
CA ARG A 125 22.00 33.10 -11.78
C ARG A 125 20.79 33.76 -12.44
N ALA A 126 19.68 33.07 -12.52
CA ALA A 126 18.44 33.64 -13.03
C ALA A 126 17.25 33.22 -12.17
N GLU A 127 16.25 34.09 -12.09
CA GLU A 127 14.94 33.77 -11.51
C GLU A 127 13.88 33.78 -12.60
N CYS A 128 13.25 32.63 -12.84
CA CYS A 128 12.10 32.50 -13.72
C CYS A 128 10.87 33.06 -13.01
N ARG A 129 10.28 34.09 -13.62
CA ARG A 129 9.07 34.76 -13.14
C ARG A 129 7.90 34.49 -14.07
N PRO A 130 6.74 34.09 -13.51
CA PRO A 130 5.50 34.05 -14.27
C PRO A 130 5.12 35.46 -14.71
N PRO A 131 4.32 35.60 -15.78
CA PRO A 131 3.80 36.89 -16.20
C PRO A 131 2.74 37.36 -15.20
N ASP A 132 2.59 38.68 -15.12
CA ASP A 132 1.52 39.31 -14.33
C ASP A 132 0.19 39.21 -15.09
N SER A 133 -0.37 38.01 -15.10
CA SER A 133 -1.62 37.68 -15.76
C SER A 133 -2.65 37.23 -14.73
N LEU A 134 -3.89 37.69 -14.90
CA LEU A 134 -5.03 37.29 -14.08
C LEU A 134 -5.25 35.76 -14.12
N ALA A 135 -4.93 35.12 -15.25
CA ALA A 135 -5.00 33.66 -15.39
C ALA A 135 -4.00 32.94 -14.47
N TYR A 136 -2.76 33.45 -14.38
CA TYR A 136 -1.75 32.94 -13.46
C TYR A 136 -2.17 33.11 -12.00
N LEU A 137 -2.70 34.29 -11.65
CA LEU A 137 -3.14 34.59 -10.29
C LEU A 137 -4.26 33.65 -9.84
N LYS A 138 -5.26 33.40 -10.70
CA LYS A 138 -6.33 32.42 -10.44
C LYS A 138 -5.79 31.01 -10.21
N MET A 139 -4.88 30.55 -11.08
CA MET A 139 -4.23 29.24 -10.93
C MET A 139 -3.46 29.16 -9.60
N LYS A 140 -2.71 30.21 -9.26
CA LYS A 140 -1.94 30.28 -8.01
C LYS A 140 -2.83 30.25 -6.77
N ILE A 141 -3.96 30.96 -6.79
CA ILE A 141 -4.96 30.93 -5.70
C ILE A 141 -5.49 29.50 -5.51
N GLY A 142 -5.90 28.83 -6.59
CA GLY A 142 -6.38 27.44 -6.52
C GLY A 142 -5.33 26.48 -5.94
N HIS A 143 -4.05 26.68 -6.28
CA HIS A 143 -2.96 25.89 -5.71
C HIS A 143 -2.75 26.14 -4.21
N ILE A 144 -2.87 27.39 -3.75
CA ILE A 144 -2.77 27.75 -2.33
C ILE A 144 -3.93 27.15 -1.55
N GLU A 145 -5.16 27.22 -2.06
CA GLU A 145 -6.33 26.63 -1.41
C GLU A 145 -6.20 25.11 -1.24
N LYS A 146 -5.75 24.41 -2.29
CA LYS A 146 -5.58 22.95 -2.26
C LYS A 146 -4.45 22.52 -1.31
N SER A 147 -3.32 23.22 -1.34
CA SER A 147 -2.19 22.90 -0.46
C SER A 147 -2.40 23.37 0.98
N GLY A 148 -3.24 24.40 1.19
CA GLY A 148 -3.60 24.93 2.50
C GLY A 148 -4.67 24.12 3.23
N GLN A 149 -5.38 23.22 2.55
CA GLN A 149 -6.34 22.34 3.22
C GLN A 149 -5.62 21.33 4.13
N PRO A 150 -5.96 21.28 5.43
CA PRO A 150 -5.31 20.35 6.34
C PRO A 150 -5.70 18.92 5.98
N LYS A 151 -4.72 18.01 5.96
CA LYS A 151 -4.98 16.59 5.65
C LYS A 151 -5.80 15.87 6.73
N ARG A 152 -5.86 16.42 7.94
CA ARG A 152 -6.54 15.85 9.10
C ARG A 152 -7.51 16.88 9.65
N HIS A 153 -8.76 16.47 9.80
CA HIS A 153 -9.81 17.30 10.38
C HIS A 153 -10.28 16.66 11.68
N ILE A 154 -10.37 17.45 12.75
CA ILE A 154 -11.03 17.04 13.97
C ILE A 154 -12.53 17.07 13.67
N GLN A 155 -13.18 15.91 13.70
CA GLN A 155 -14.63 15.83 13.64
C GLN A 155 -15.18 15.89 15.06
N THR A 156 -15.85 16.99 15.39
CA THR A 156 -16.59 17.09 16.66
C THR A 156 -17.84 16.24 16.57
N ILE A 157 -18.02 15.34 17.53
CA ILE A 157 -19.20 14.48 17.60
C ILE A 157 -20.17 15.13 18.58
N ASP A 158 -21.39 15.44 18.13
CA ASP A 158 -22.40 16.12 18.96
C ASP A 158 -22.86 15.29 20.16
N LYS A 159 -22.82 13.95 20.03
CA LYS A 159 -23.19 13.01 21.10
C LYS A 159 -22.25 11.81 21.09
N ALA A 160 -21.76 11.42 22.27
CA ALA A 160 -20.96 10.22 22.42
C ALA A 160 -21.75 8.98 21.96
N ALA A 161 -21.22 8.27 20.96
CA ALA A 161 -21.91 7.14 20.32
C ALA A 161 -22.09 5.92 21.24
N VAL A 162 -21.25 5.76 22.26
CA VAL A 162 -21.28 4.58 23.12
C VAL A 162 -21.23 5.00 24.59
N LYS A 163 -22.39 4.90 25.25
CA LYS A 163 -22.47 4.96 26.72
C LYS A 163 -22.25 3.55 27.24
N TYR A 164 -20.99 3.17 27.46
CA TYR A 164 -20.68 1.86 28.03
C TYR A 164 -21.21 1.81 29.48
N LYS A 165 -22.26 1.01 29.70
CA LYS A 165 -22.72 0.67 31.04
C LYS A 165 -21.90 -0.54 31.51
N PRO A 166 -21.39 -0.55 32.75
CA PRO A 166 -20.71 -1.72 33.27
C PRO A 166 -21.66 -2.92 33.23
N VAL A 167 -21.23 -4.00 32.58
CA VAL A 167 -21.99 -5.26 32.48
C VAL A 167 -21.34 -6.28 33.41
N THR A 168 -22.16 -7.02 34.13
CA THR A 168 -21.72 -7.95 35.19
C THR A 168 -21.00 -9.19 34.65
N MET A 169 -21.31 -9.63 33.43
CA MET A 169 -20.56 -10.65 32.70
C MET A 169 -20.57 -10.32 31.21
N HIS A 170 -19.42 -10.47 30.57
CA HIS A 170 -19.29 -10.35 29.13
C HIS A 170 -19.78 -11.62 28.43
N ASP A 171 -20.29 -11.47 27.20
CA ASP A 171 -20.82 -12.59 26.40
C ASP A 171 -19.79 -13.71 26.20
N GLU A 172 -18.50 -13.35 26.08
CA GLU A 172 -17.39 -14.30 25.97
C GLU A 172 -17.21 -15.14 27.25
N ASP A 173 -17.41 -14.55 28.42
CA ASP A 173 -17.36 -15.25 29.70
C ASP A 173 -18.54 -16.22 29.85
N ILE A 174 -19.73 -15.82 29.40
CA ILE A 174 -20.93 -16.66 29.40
C ILE A 174 -20.71 -17.88 28.48
N ALA A 175 -20.18 -17.66 27.27
CA ALA A 175 -19.87 -18.72 26.32
C ALA A 175 -18.84 -19.72 26.88
N ARG A 176 -17.79 -19.22 27.55
CA ARG A 176 -16.76 -20.05 28.19
C ARG A 176 -17.31 -20.89 29.34
N MET A 177 -18.19 -20.33 30.16
CA MET A 177 -18.85 -21.08 31.25
C MET A 177 -19.76 -22.18 30.72
N LYS A 178 -20.49 -21.92 29.63
CA LYS A 178 -21.36 -22.91 28.98
C LYS A 178 -20.56 -24.10 28.44
N GLN A 179 -19.46 -23.86 27.75
CA GLN A 179 -18.58 -24.93 27.25
C GLN A 179 -17.98 -25.79 28.37
N LYS A 180 -17.64 -25.19 29.52
CA LYS A 180 -17.17 -25.95 30.69
C LYS A 180 -18.24 -26.85 31.31
N LYS A 181 -19.53 -26.47 31.24
CA LYS A 181 -20.65 -27.29 31.74
C LYS A 181 -21.06 -28.40 30.78
N GLU A 182 -20.95 -28.18 29.47
CA GLU A 182 -21.32 -29.21 28.46
C GLU A 182 -20.23 -30.27 28.27
N GLY A 183 -18.98 -29.99 28.66
CA GLY A 183 -17.87 -30.95 28.67
C GLY A 183 -17.88 -31.96 29.84
N ILE A 184 -19.01 -32.15 30.53
CA ILE A 184 -19.10 -33.11 31.64
C ILE A 184 -18.83 -34.52 31.11
N LYS A 185 -17.91 -35.21 31.79
CA LYS A 185 -17.43 -36.57 31.49
C LYS A 185 -18.61 -37.52 31.37
N THR A 186 -18.92 -37.95 30.15
CA THR A 186 -19.89 -39.01 29.87
C THR A 186 -19.39 -40.30 30.53
N VAL A 187 -20.19 -40.89 31.42
CA VAL A 187 -19.89 -42.20 32.01
C VAL A 187 -20.12 -43.26 30.93
N ARG A 188 -19.16 -44.18 30.79
CA ARG A 188 -19.27 -45.30 29.85
C ARG A 188 -20.46 -46.16 30.28
N MET A 189 -21.43 -46.30 29.40
CA MET A 189 -22.54 -47.23 29.59
C MET A 189 -22.08 -48.66 29.30
N ASP A 190 -22.88 -49.65 29.71
CA ASP A 190 -22.56 -51.05 29.47
C ASP A 190 -22.55 -51.38 27.97
N LYS A 191 -21.67 -52.31 27.57
CA LYS A 191 -21.36 -52.59 26.16
C LYS A 191 -22.59 -53.11 25.40
N ASP A 192 -23.34 -54.00 26.03
CA ASP A 192 -24.54 -54.59 25.41
C ASP A 192 -25.68 -53.57 25.25
N VAL A 193 -25.81 -52.64 26.20
CA VAL A 193 -26.81 -51.57 26.14
C VAL A 193 -26.45 -50.57 25.04
N LEU A 194 -25.17 -50.18 24.92
CA LEU A 194 -24.72 -49.30 23.84
C LEU A 194 -24.91 -49.97 22.47
N ARG A 195 -24.61 -51.27 22.35
CA ARG A 195 -24.83 -52.05 21.13
C ARG A 195 -26.31 -52.02 20.71
N GLN A 196 -27.22 -52.26 21.64
CA GLN A 196 -28.66 -52.22 21.36
C GLN A 196 -29.12 -50.83 20.91
N ASN A 197 -28.65 -49.78 21.59
CA ASN A 197 -28.99 -48.41 21.21
C ASN A 197 -28.44 -48.02 19.83
N ILE A 198 -27.26 -48.53 19.46
CA ILE A 198 -26.70 -48.37 18.11
C ILE A 198 -27.59 -49.05 17.07
N PHE A 199 -28.07 -50.27 17.32
CA PHE A 199 -29.02 -50.94 16.41
C PHE A 199 -30.32 -50.15 16.26
N MET A 200 -30.90 -49.64 17.36
CA MET A 200 -32.09 -48.78 17.31
C MET A 200 -31.85 -47.46 16.55
N ALA A 201 -30.64 -46.91 16.62
CA ALA A 201 -30.29 -45.72 15.83
C ALA A 201 -30.28 -46.07 14.33
N PHE A 202 -29.64 -47.17 13.95
CA PHE A 202 -29.54 -47.65 12.56
C PHE A 202 -30.86 -48.11 11.95
N GLU A 203 -31.84 -48.46 12.77
CA GLU A 203 -33.22 -48.69 12.34
C GLU A 203 -33.86 -47.42 11.78
N LYS A 204 -33.54 -46.25 12.34
CA LYS A 204 -34.06 -44.95 11.88
C LYS A 204 -33.35 -44.41 10.65
N HIS A 205 -32.03 -44.57 10.59
CA HIS A 205 -31.22 -44.14 9.45
C HIS A 205 -30.14 -45.18 9.12
N GLU A 206 -30.04 -45.52 7.84
CA GLU A 206 -29.10 -46.55 7.37
C GLU A 206 -27.62 -46.17 7.55
N TYR A 207 -27.31 -44.86 7.53
CA TYR A 207 -25.96 -44.33 7.59
C TYR A 207 -25.87 -43.26 8.68
N TYR A 208 -24.84 -43.35 9.53
CA TYR A 208 -24.55 -42.33 10.55
C TYR A 208 -23.08 -41.92 10.53
N ARG A 209 -22.79 -40.65 10.87
CA ARG A 209 -21.42 -40.23 11.20
C ARG A 209 -21.12 -40.56 12.66
N LEU A 210 -19.84 -40.80 12.97
CA LEU A 210 -19.39 -41.09 14.33
C LEU A 210 -19.74 -39.98 15.32
N GLN A 211 -19.65 -38.71 14.89
CA GLN A 211 -19.98 -37.55 15.74
C GLN A 211 -21.46 -37.49 16.10
N ASP A 212 -22.34 -37.84 15.16
CA ASP A 212 -23.79 -37.83 15.39
C ASP A 212 -24.17 -38.94 16.38
N LEU A 213 -23.58 -40.14 16.26
CA LEU A 213 -23.76 -41.23 17.23
C LEU A 213 -23.17 -40.90 18.61
N GLN A 214 -22.04 -40.20 18.65
CA GLN A 214 -21.44 -39.72 19.89
C GLN A 214 -22.39 -38.79 20.65
N GLN A 215 -23.01 -37.83 19.94
CA GLN A 215 -23.96 -36.89 20.52
C GLN A 215 -25.28 -37.56 20.91
N LEU A 216 -25.82 -38.44 20.06
CA LEU A 216 -27.10 -39.11 20.30
C LEU A 216 -27.03 -40.06 21.52
N MET A 217 -25.92 -40.79 21.65
CA MET A 217 -25.73 -41.74 22.75
C MET A 217 -25.12 -41.10 24.00
N ASN A 218 -24.59 -39.87 23.88
CA ASN A 218 -23.82 -39.20 24.91
C ASN A 218 -22.70 -40.10 25.48
N GLN A 219 -21.94 -40.74 24.60
CA GLN A 219 -20.84 -41.66 24.91
C GLN A 219 -19.55 -41.18 24.24
N PRO A 220 -18.36 -41.48 24.79
CA PRO A 220 -17.10 -41.00 24.21
C PRO A 220 -16.87 -41.64 22.83
N ALA A 221 -16.38 -40.83 21.87
CA ALA A 221 -16.22 -41.25 20.46
C ALA A 221 -15.35 -42.50 20.28
N SER A 222 -14.35 -42.69 21.15
CA SER A 222 -13.50 -43.89 21.13
C SER A 222 -14.30 -45.16 21.43
N TYR A 223 -15.18 -45.11 22.43
CA TYR A 223 -15.96 -46.25 22.89
C TYR A 223 -17.06 -46.62 21.90
N VAL A 224 -17.74 -45.63 21.34
CA VAL A 224 -18.71 -45.85 20.25
C VAL A 224 -18.01 -46.46 19.02
N LYS A 225 -16.80 -46.00 18.70
CA LYS A 225 -16.01 -46.53 17.58
C LYS A 225 -15.58 -47.98 17.80
N GLU A 226 -15.18 -48.36 19.01
CA GLU A 226 -14.84 -49.75 19.37
C GLU A 226 -16.01 -50.70 19.07
N ILE A 227 -17.23 -50.34 19.50
CA ILE A 227 -18.40 -51.17 19.24
C ILE A 227 -18.77 -51.16 17.75
N LEU A 228 -18.70 -50.00 17.08
CA LEU A 228 -18.95 -49.92 15.64
C LEU A 228 -17.98 -50.78 14.81
N GLN A 229 -16.72 -50.95 15.24
CA GLN A 229 -15.78 -51.86 14.56
C GLN A 229 -16.22 -53.33 14.64
N GLU A 230 -16.96 -53.71 15.68
CA GLU A 230 -17.48 -55.07 15.84
C GLU A 230 -18.71 -55.32 14.93
N ILE A 231 -19.65 -54.37 14.87
CA ILE A 231 -20.98 -54.57 14.24
C ILE A 231 -21.23 -53.83 12.92
N ALA A 232 -20.41 -52.84 12.57
CA ALA A 232 -20.61 -51.95 11.42
C ALA A 232 -19.39 -51.89 10.49
N VAL A 233 -19.59 -51.34 9.29
CA VAL A 233 -18.58 -51.09 8.25
C VAL A 233 -18.43 -49.58 8.07
N TYR A 234 -17.20 -49.13 7.87
CA TYR A 234 -16.89 -47.73 7.61
C TYR A 234 -16.81 -47.45 6.11
N ASN A 235 -17.65 -46.54 5.62
CA ASN A 235 -17.69 -46.15 4.22
C ASN A 235 -16.69 -45.03 3.93
N SER A 236 -15.69 -45.33 3.09
CA SER A 236 -14.66 -44.36 2.69
C SER A 236 -14.96 -43.66 1.36
N GLN A 237 -15.92 -44.18 0.59
CA GLN A 237 -16.27 -43.67 -0.74
C GLN A 237 -17.53 -42.78 -0.70
N PRO A 238 -17.63 -41.74 -1.54
CA PRO A 238 -18.87 -41.00 -1.77
C PRO A 238 -19.96 -41.93 -2.32
N PRO A 239 -21.26 -41.75 -2.02
CA PRO A 239 -21.92 -40.60 -1.39
C PRO A 239 -21.91 -40.59 0.15
N HIS A 240 -21.65 -41.71 0.80
CA HIS A 240 -21.70 -41.87 2.27
C HIS A 240 -20.32 -41.88 2.93
N LYS A 241 -19.41 -41.02 2.44
CA LYS A 241 -18.04 -40.92 2.93
C LYS A 241 -18.03 -40.53 4.41
N SER A 242 -17.21 -41.23 5.19
CA SER A 242 -17.08 -41.05 6.64
C SER A 242 -18.31 -41.38 7.47
N MET A 243 -19.23 -42.17 6.91
CA MET A 243 -20.37 -42.75 7.61
C MET A 243 -20.16 -44.23 7.90
N TRP A 244 -20.78 -44.70 8.96
CA TRP A 244 -20.88 -46.11 9.33
C TRP A 244 -22.24 -46.65 8.88
N ASN A 245 -22.29 -47.91 8.47
CA ASN A 245 -23.50 -48.68 8.25
C ASN A 245 -23.35 -50.08 8.84
N LEU A 246 -24.44 -50.71 9.27
CA LEU A 246 -24.37 -52.07 9.84
C LEU A 246 -23.83 -53.09 8.82
N LYS A 247 -23.09 -54.10 9.32
CA LYS A 247 -22.70 -55.23 8.46
C LYS A 247 -23.96 -55.94 7.93
N PRO A 248 -23.89 -56.54 6.72
CA PRO A 248 -25.03 -57.24 6.12
C PRO A 248 -25.66 -58.30 7.04
N GLU A 249 -24.82 -58.98 7.83
CA GLU A 249 -25.21 -60.01 8.81
C GLU A 249 -26.15 -59.48 9.91
N TYR A 250 -26.03 -58.20 10.28
CA TYR A 250 -26.87 -57.57 11.31
C TYR A 250 -28.02 -56.74 10.73
N ARG A 251 -28.14 -56.70 9.40
CA ARG A 251 -29.17 -55.92 8.71
C ARG A 251 -30.51 -56.65 8.62
N SER A 252 -30.50 -57.98 8.79
CA SER A 252 -31.66 -58.86 8.72
C SER A 252 -32.08 -59.39 10.09
N TYR A 253 -32.21 -58.49 11.08
CA TYR A 253 -32.98 -58.77 12.30
C TYR A 253 -34.37 -58.16 12.16
N SER A 254 -35.16 -58.74 11.26
CA SER A 254 -36.62 -58.70 11.35
C SER A 254 -37.06 -60.14 11.59
N THR A 255 -37.32 -60.47 12.85
CA THR A 255 -38.43 -61.37 13.17
C THR A 255 -39.54 -60.50 13.69
#